data_AF-A0A9D9U1Y5-F1
#
_entry.id   AF-A0A9D9U1Y5-F1
#
_cell.length_a   1.000
_cell.length_b   1.000
_cell.length_c   1.000
_cell.angle_alpha   90.00
_cell.angle_beta   90.00
_cell.angle_gamma   90.00
#
_symmetry.space_group_name_H-M   'P 1'
#
loop_
_entity.id
_entity.type
_entity.pdbx_description
1 polymer ?
#
loop_
_entity_poly.entity_id
_entity_poly.type
_entity_poly.pdbx_seq_one_letter_code
_entity_poly.pdbx_strand_id
1 'polypeptide(L)' 'MKKVILFVLLAAVFFLIGYSQNINTIERKVMIEASDEIVIKTGSSSILMKKDGTIIINGKNISVKGSGDVTIKGSKVLDN' A
#
# COMPACT_ATOMS: atom_id res chain seq x y z
N MET A 1 -31.31 -0.68 -30.69
CA MET A 1 -30.03 -1.41 -30.48
C MET A 1 -28.80 -0.50 -30.49
N LYS A 2 -28.53 0.27 -31.56
CA LYS A 2 -27.33 1.15 -31.63
C LYS A 2 -27.21 2.18 -30.49
N LYS A 3 -28.33 2.79 -30.06
CA LYS A 3 -28.34 3.77 -28.95
C LYS A 3 -28.03 3.15 -27.57
N VAL A 4 -28.39 1.89 -27.35
CA VAL A 4 -28.14 1.19 -26.07
C VAL A 4 -26.66 0.82 -25.95
N ILE A 5 -26.03 0.37 -27.04
CA ILE A 5 -24.59 0.10 -27.10
C ILE A 5 -23.76 1.35 -26.81
N LEU A 6 -24.19 2.52 -27.30
CA LEU A 6 -23.51 3.79 -27.04
C LEU A 6 -23.59 4.20 -25.57
N PHE A 7 -24.72 3.95 -24.89
CA PHE A 7 -24.86 4.20 -23.45
C PHE A 7 -24.02 3.23 -22.59
N VAL A 8 -23.91 1.97 -23.00
CA VAL A 8 -23.05 0.98 -22.32
C VAL A 8 -21.58 1.33 -22.49
N LEU A 9 -21.15 1.79 -23.67
CA LEU A 9 -19.78 2.24 -23.90
C LEU A 9 -19.45 3.50 -23.08
N LEU A 10 -20.40 4.44 -22.99
CA LEU A 10 -20.24 5.65 -22.19
C LEU A 10 -20.11 5.31 -20.69
N ALA A 11 -20.92 4.38 -20.18
CA ALA A 11 -20.83 3.92 -18.78
C ALA A 11 -19.50 3.21 -18.46
N ALA A 12 -18.97 2.41 -19.38
CA ALA A 12 -17.67 1.75 -19.22
C ALA A 12 -16.50 2.74 -19.20
N VAL A 13 -16.59 3.83 -19.96
CA VAL A 13 -15.60 4.93 -19.95
C VAL A 13 -15.63 5.67 -18.61
N PHE A 14 -16.81 5.92 -18.03
CA PHE A 14 -16.91 6.48 -16.69
C PHE A 14 -16.34 5.56 -15.60
N PHE A 15 -16.50 4.24 -15.72
CA PHE A 15 -15.91 3.29 -14.79
C PHE A 15 -14.38 3.29 -14.87
N LEU A 16 -13.79 3.43 -16.07
CA LEU A 16 -12.34 3.50 -16.27
C LEU A 16 -11.72 4.80 -15.70
N ILE A 17 -12.39 5.93 -15.91
CA ILE A 17 -11.94 7.25 -15.42
C ILE A 17 -12.12 7.35 -13.88
N GLY A 18 -13.04 6.57 -13.30
CA GLY A 18 -13.24 6.47 -11.85
C GLY A 18 -12.17 5.70 -11.08
N TYR A 19 -11.24 4.98 -11.75
CA TYR A 19 -10.14 4.26 -11.09
C TYR A 19 -8.92 5.14 -10.75
N SER A 20 -9.09 6.45 -10.63
CA SER A 20 -8.05 7.31 -10.07
C SER A 20 -8.27 7.46 -8.56
N GLN A 21 -7.62 6.60 -7.76
CA GLN A 21 -7.52 6.78 -6.30
C GLN A 21 -6.56 7.93 -6.02
N ASN A 22 -6.99 9.16 -6.30
CA ASN A 22 -6.35 10.35 -5.80
C ASN A 22 -6.88 10.59 -4.38
N ILE A 23 -6.34 9.85 -3.41
CA ILE A 23 -6.59 10.12 -1.99
C ILE A 23 -5.74 11.33 -1.61
N ASN A 24 -6.17 12.52 -2.03
CA ASN A 24 -5.79 13.78 -1.41
C ASN A 24 -6.70 13.98 -0.19
N THR A 25 -6.59 13.11 0.80
CA THR A 25 -7.24 13.33 2.08
C THR A 25 -6.31 14.16 2.94
N ILE A 26 -6.75 15.37 3.27
CA ILE A 26 -6.26 16.13 4.43
C ILE A 26 -6.88 15.51 5.69
N GLU A 27 -6.83 14.19 5.80
CA GLU A 27 -7.33 13.46 6.96
C GLU A 27 -6.17 13.16 7.89
N ARG A 28 -6.38 13.36 9.19
CA ARG A 28 -5.32 13.22 10.18
C ARG A 28 -4.87 11.76 10.38
N LYS A 29 -5.61 10.78 9.84
CA LYS A 29 -5.37 9.33 10.00
C LYS A 29 -5.88 8.55 8.79
N VAL A 30 -5.13 7.55 8.35
CA VAL A 30 -5.53 6.56 7.34
C VAL A 30 -5.51 5.17 8.01
N MET A 31 -6.54 4.36 7.78
CA MET A 31 -6.66 2.99 8.29
C MET A 31 -6.75 2.01 7.12
N ILE A 32 -5.94 0.95 7.15
CA ILE A 32 -5.92 -0.12 6.16
C ILE A 32 -6.04 -1.44 6.92
N GLU A 33 -7.12 -2.18 6.68
CA GLU A 33 -7.42 -3.47 7.33
C GLU A 33 -7.48 -4.58 6.29
N ALA A 34 -6.86 -5.72 6.60
CA ALA A 34 -6.89 -6.93 5.77
C ALA A 34 -6.85 -8.18 6.65
N SER A 35 -7.56 -9.24 6.22
CA SER A 35 -7.71 -10.47 7.01
C SER A 35 -6.47 -11.38 7.00
N ASP A 36 -5.70 -11.38 5.91
CA ASP A 36 -4.56 -12.28 5.73
C ASP A 36 -3.22 -11.54 5.64
N GLU A 37 -3.10 -10.59 4.71
CA GLU A 37 -1.87 -9.80 4.54
C GLU A 37 -2.08 -8.44 3.86
N ILE A 38 -1.12 -7.54 4.08
CA ILE A 38 -0.97 -6.25 3.38
C ILE A 38 0.40 -6.22 2.73
N VAL A 39 0.45 -5.95 1.42
CA VAL A 39 1.69 -5.83 0.65
C VAL A 39 1.77 -4.47 -0.04
N ILE A 40 2.82 -3.71 0.26
CA ILE A 40 3.19 -2.49 -0.47
C ILE A 40 4.46 -2.82 -1.26
N LYS A 41 4.37 -2.90 -2.59
CA LYS A 41 5.47 -3.34 -3.45
C LYS A 41 5.74 -2.35 -4.58
N THR A 42 7.02 -2.17 -4.90
CA THR A 42 7.45 -1.42 -6.09
C THR A 42 8.76 -2.03 -6.60
N GLY A 43 8.73 -2.60 -7.81
CA GLY A 43 9.88 -3.33 -8.36
C GLY A 43 10.35 -4.46 -7.44
N SER A 44 11.62 -4.41 -7.04
CA SER A 44 12.27 -5.37 -6.13
C SER A 44 12.08 -5.05 -4.64
N SER A 45 11.52 -3.89 -4.30
CA SER A 45 11.30 -3.50 -2.89
C SER A 45 9.88 -3.86 -2.45
N SER A 46 9.73 -4.32 -1.20
CA SER A 46 8.42 -4.62 -0.62
C SER A 46 8.36 -4.40 0.88
N ILE A 47 7.16 -4.08 1.35
CA ILE A 47 6.74 -4.14 2.76
C ILE A 47 5.58 -5.13 2.82
N LEU A 48 5.73 -6.20 3.60
CA LEU A 48 4.70 -7.21 3.83
C LEU A 48 4.33 -7.21 5.33
N MET A 49 3.04 -7.16 5.62
CA MET A 49 2.46 -7.38 6.94
C MET A 49 1.54 -8.60 6.86
N LYS A 50 1.74 -9.59 7.73
CA LYS A 50 0.92 -10.81 7.78
C LYS A 50 0.01 -10.83 9.01
N LYS A 51 -1.04 -11.65 8.96
CA LYS A 51 -1.95 -11.87 10.10
C LYS A 51 -1.28 -12.40 11.38
N ASP A 52 -0.12 -13.05 11.25
CA ASP A 52 0.67 -13.55 12.39
C ASP A 52 1.49 -12.45 13.09
N GLY A 53 1.41 -11.21 12.62
CA GLY A 53 2.16 -10.06 13.13
C GLY A 53 3.56 -9.91 12.52
N THR A 54 3.98 -10.81 11.62
CA THR A 54 5.26 -10.68 10.92
C THR A 54 5.23 -9.49 9.97
N ILE A 55 6.22 -8.61 10.11
CA ILE A 55 6.49 -7.50 9.18
C ILE A 55 7.83 -7.75 8.50
N ILE A 56 7.85 -7.71 7.17
CA ILE A 56 9.06 -7.90 6.36
C ILE A 56 9.26 -6.67 5.47
N ILE A 57 10.45 -6.07 5.54
CA ILE A 57 10.84 -4.93 4.71
C ILE A 57 12.04 -5.37 3.86
N ASN A 58 11.85 -5.43 2.55
CA ASN A 58 12.88 -5.81 1.59
C ASN A 58 13.23 -4.64 0.68
N GLY A 59 14.52 -4.47 0.41
CA GLY A 59 15.03 -3.50 -0.56
C GLY A 59 16.54 -3.60 -0.67
N LYS A 60 17.10 -3.05 -1.76
CA LYS A 60 18.57 -3.01 -1.95
C LYS A 60 19.27 -2.21 -0.85
N ASN A 61 18.74 -1.04 -0.52
CA ASN A 61 19.20 -0.16 0.54
C ASN A 61 17.99 0.24 1.39
N ILE A 62 18.12 0.18 2.73
CA ILE A 62 17.08 0.65 3.66
C ILE A 62 17.72 1.73 4.53
N SER A 63 17.20 2.96 4.46
CA SER A 63 17.69 4.09 5.25
C SER A 63 16.62 4.51 6.26
N VAL A 64 16.93 4.40 7.55
CA VAL A 64 16.06 4.84 8.64
C VAL A 64 16.67 6.10 9.26
N LYS A 65 15.94 7.22 9.24
CA LYS A 65 16.37 8.50 9.85
C LYS A 65 15.31 8.97 10.83
N GLY A 66 15.70 9.17 12.08
CA GLY A 66 14.87 9.80 13.12
C GLY A 66 15.45 11.15 13.51
N SER A 67 14.59 12.14 13.82
CA SER A 67 15.02 13.42 14.40
C SER A 67 15.26 13.33 15.92
N GLY A 68 14.69 12.30 16.56
CA GLY A 68 14.98 11.90 17.94
C GLY A 68 15.47 10.46 17.99
N ASP A 69 15.23 9.78 19.11
CA ASP A 69 15.75 8.43 19.33
C ASP A 69 15.11 7.39 18.41
N VAL A 70 15.95 6.58 17.77
CA VAL A 70 15.53 5.35 17.08
C VAL A 70 15.86 4.17 17.98
N THR A 71 14.83 3.51 18.51
CA THR A 71 14.97 2.37 19.42
C THR A 71 14.57 1.08 18.73
N ILE A 72 15.50 0.12 18.67
CA ILE A 72 15.25 -1.24 18.16
C ILE A 72 15.37 -2.21 19.33
N LYS A 73 14.30 -2.94 19.61
CA LYS A 73 14.23 -3.93 20.70
C LYS A 73 13.74 -5.26 20.13
N GLY A 74 14.42 -6.34 20.48
CA GLY A 74 14.05 -7.71 20.15
C GLY A 74 14.76 -8.67 21.09
N SER A 75 14.22 -9.88 21.24
CA SER A 75 14.90 -10.95 21.97
C SER A 75 16.26 -11.30 21.36
N LYS A 76 16.41 -11.05 20.05
CA LYS A 76 17.67 -11.12 19.31
C LYS A 76 17.67 -10.07 18.20
N VAL A 77 18.75 -9.30 18.12
CA VAL A 77 19.03 -8.41 16.98
C VAL A 77 20.27 -8.96 16.30
N LEU A 78 20.13 -9.31 15.02
CA LEU A 78 21.24 -9.75 14.18
C LEU A 78 21.72 -8.55 13.38
N ASP A 79 23.02 -8.30 13.47
CA ASP A 79 23.78 -7.26 12.77
C ASP A 79 25.02 -7.96 12.18
N ASN A 80 25.47 -7.55 11.00
CA ASN A 80 26.63 -8.13 10.29
C ASN A 80 27.68 -7.04 10.02
#